data_AF-A0A965HN78-F1
#
_entry.id   AF-A0A965HN78-F1
#
_cell.length_a   1.000
_cell.length_b   1.000
_cell.length_c   1.000
_cell.angle_alpha   90.00
_cell.angle_beta   90.00
_cell.angle_gamma   90.00
#
_symmetry.space_group_name_H-M   'P 1'
#
loop_
_entity.id
_entity.type
_entity.pdbx_description
1 polymer ?
#
loop_
_entity_poly.entity_id
_entity_poly.type
_entity_poly.pdbx_seq_one_letter_code
_entity_poly.pdbx_strand_id
1 'polypeptide(L)'
;MTQSTQAEPTLRRRGPELGVALFLLALGGLVIWDSLRVGIGWADDGPQSGYFPFYIGCLLSASSAFTVVRTLLTWRAHEEEFATHDELASVMLMLFPLVIYIVCVVEIGLYLPSIVLIAFFMRRHGNYGWLRSLAVPLLTMALFYLIFERWFLVPLPKGPVEALLGL
;
A
#
# COMPACT_ATOMS: atom_id res chain seq x y z
N MET A 1 -17.06 -19.34 40.61
CA MET A 1 -16.35 -18.17 40.07
C MET A 1 -16.74 -18.02 38.62
N THR A 2 -17.75 -17.18 38.36
CA THR A 2 -18.23 -16.82 37.03
C THR A 2 -17.22 -15.86 36.40
N GLN A 3 -16.41 -16.34 35.46
CA GLN A 3 -15.58 -15.46 34.63
C GLN A 3 -16.52 -14.65 33.75
N SER A 4 -16.64 -13.36 34.07
CA SER A 4 -17.20 -12.36 33.17
C SER A 4 -16.36 -12.32 31.91
N THR A 5 -16.86 -12.88 30.81
CA THR A 5 -16.37 -12.60 29.46
C THR A 5 -16.45 -11.09 29.26
N GLN A 6 -15.31 -10.42 29.42
CA GLN A 6 -15.13 -9.04 29.02
C GLN A 6 -15.33 -9.04 27.50
N ALA A 7 -16.49 -8.57 27.04
CA ALA A 7 -16.71 -8.33 25.62
C ALA A 7 -15.71 -7.24 25.21
N GLU A 8 -14.70 -7.60 24.43
CA GLU A 8 -13.85 -6.60 23.80
C GLU A 8 -14.74 -5.64 22.99
N PRO A 9 -14.43 -4.33 22.94
CA PRO A 9 -15.19 -3.40 22.15
C PRO A 9 -15.04 -3.74 20.66
N THR A 10 -15.96 -4.52 20.09
CA THR A 10 -15.89 -4.93 18.69
C THR A 10 -16.61 -3.94 17.79
N LEU A 11 -15.93 -3.56 16.69
CA LEU A 11 -16.51 -2.64 15.72
C LEU A 11 -17.43 -3.44 14.78
N ARG A 12 -18.72 -3.11 14.79
CA ARG A 12 -19.74 -3.80 13.99
C ARG A 12 -19.45 -3.60 12.49
N ARG A 13 -19.34 -4.70 11.73
CA ARG A 13 -18.94 -4.78 10.30
C ARG A 13 -19.60 -3.80 9.34
N ARG A 14 -20.87 -3.46 9.56
CA ARG A 14 -21.72 -2.76 8.58
C ARG A 14 -21.24 -1.35 8.22
N GLY A 15 -20.85 -0.56 9.22
CA GLY A 15 -20.43 0.83 9.01
C GLY A 15 -19.08 0.93 8.29
N PRO A 16 -18.03 0.29 8.83
CA PRO A 16 -16.69 0.32 8.22
C PRO A 16 -16.64 -0.35 6.85
N GLU A 17 -17.28 -1.51 6.65
CA GLU A 17 -17.26 -2.22 5.35
C GLU A 17 -17.94 -1.39 4.26
N LEU A 18 -19.11 -0.81 4.55
CA LEU A 18 -19.79 0.09 3.61
C LEU A 18 -18.97 1.35 3.36
N GLY A 19 -18.39 1.95 4.41
CA GLY A 19 -17.56 3.15 4.29
C GLY A 19 -16.33 2.93 3.41
N VAL A 20 -15.60 1.84 3.65
CA VAL A 20 -14.42 1.48 2.83
C VAL A 20 -14.83 1.13 1.41
N ALA A 21 -15.92 0.38 1.21
CA ALA A 21 -16.38 0.04 -0.15
C ALA A 21 -16.83 1.28 -0.93
N LEU A 22 -17.52 2.24 -0.30
CA LEU A 22 -17.86 3.52 -0.92
C LEU A 22 -16.62 4.36 -1.22
N PHE A 23 -15.65 4.40 -0.31
CA PHE A 23 -14.37 5.09 -0.52
C PHE A 23 -13.61 4.52 -1.72
N LEU A 24 -13.48 3.19 -1.79
CA LEU A 24 -12.81 2.51 -2.90
C LEU A 24 -13.57 2.66 -4.22
N LEU A 25 -14.90 2.69 -4.18
CA LEU A 25 -15.72 2.97 -5.36
C LEU A 25 -15.48 4.40 -5.88
N ALA A 26 -15.43 5.38 -4.98
CA ALA A 26 -15.11 6.77 -5.34
C ALA A 26 -13.69 6.91 -5.89
N LEU A 27 -12.71 6.24 -5.26
CA LEU A 27 -11.32 6.21 -5.74
C LEU A 27 -11.20 5.53 -7.11
N GLY A 28 -11.88 4.39 -7.31
CA GLY A 28 -11.94 3.71 -8.60
C GLY A 28 -12.54 4.60 -9.69
N GLY A 29 -13.62 5.32 -9.39
CA GLY A 29 -14.21 6.32 -10.28
C GLY A 29 -13.24 7.46 -10.63
N LEU A 30 -12.51 7.97 -9.63
CA LEU A 30 -11.47 8.99 -9.84
C LEU A 30 -10.35 8.48 -10.78
N VAL A 31 -9.87 7.26 -10.54
CA VAL A 31 -8.84 6.62 -11.39
C VAL A 31 -9.34 6.44 -12.82
N ILE A 32 -10.58 5.99 -13.01
CA ILE A 32 -11.18 5.85 -14.35
C ILE A 32 -11.24 7.21 -15.04
N TRP A 33 -11.70 8.26 -14.35
CA TRP A 33 -11.80 9.59 -14.92
C TRP A 33 -10.43 10.13 -15.34
N ASP A 34 -9.42 10.03 -14.47
CA ASP A 34 -8.08 10.49 -14.80
C ASP A 34 -7.45 9.66 -15.93
N SER A 35 -7.70 8.35 -15.96
CA SER A 35 -7.25 7.47 -17.05
C SER A 35 -7.84 7.88 -18.40
N LEU A 36 -9.13 8.24 -18.44
CA LEU A 36 -9.78 8.74 -19.65
C LEU A 36 -9.22 10.09 -20.09
N ARG A 37 -8.86 10.96 -19.13
CA ARG A 37 -8.25 12.26 -19.40
C ARG A 37 -6.84 12.11 -20.00
N VAL A 38 -6.04 11.18 -19.48
CA VAL A 38 -4.65 10.96 -19.90
C VAL A 38 -4.57 10.08 -21.16
N GLY A 39 -5.63 9.31 -21.45
CA GLY A 39 -5.77 8.52 -22.67
C GLY A 39 -5.65 7.01 -22.41
N ILE A 40 -6.61 6.25 -22.93
CA ILE A 40 -6.72 4.78 -22.80
C ILE A 40 -6.49 4.05 -24.13
N GLY A 41 -6.03 4.75 -25.15
CA GLY A 41 -5.80 4.20 -26.48
C GLY A 41 -4.48 3.47 -26.59
N TRP A 42 -4.26 2.87 -27.75
CA TRP A 42 -2.97 2.33 -28.16
C TRP A 42 -2.33 3.30 -29.15
N ALA A 43 -1.16 3.83 -28.80
CA ALA A 43 -0.38 4.73 -29.64
C ALA A 43 0.73 3.95 -30.36
N ASP A 44 1.42 4.62 -31.30
CA ASP A 44 2.47 4.01 -32.13
C ASP A 44 3.67 3.51 -31.31
N ASP A 45 3.87 4.07 -30.12
CA ASP A 45 4.91 3.74 -29.14
C ASP A 45 4.43 2.78 -28.03
N GLY A 46 3.15 2.39 -28.03
CA GLY A 46 2.59 1.42 -27.09
C GLY A 46 1.28 1.87 -26.42
N PRO A 47 0.85 1.16 -25.35
CA PRO A 47 -0.35 1.54 -24.62
C PRO A 47 -0.14 2.90 -23.92
N GLN A 48 -1.13 3.78 -24.06
CA GLN A 48 -1.11 5.06 -23.36
C GLN A 48 -1.09 4.84 -21.84
N SER A 49 -0.61 5.84 -21.10
CA SER A 49 -0.43 5.74 -19.64
C SER A 49 -1.75 5.52 -18.88
N GLY A 50 -2.89 5.89 -19.44
CA GLY A 50 -4.22 5.60 -18.87
C GLY A 50 -4.75 4.19 -19.20
N TYR A 51 -4.17 3.46 -20.15
CA TYR A 51 -4.66 2.13 -20.56
C TYR A 51 -4.72 1.16 -19.39
N PHE A 52 -3.60 0.92 -18.69
CA PHE A 52 -3.57 -0.01 -17.56
C PHE A 52 -4.36 0.48 -16.35
N PRO A 53 -4.21 1.74 -15.89
CA PRO A 53 -4.97 2.25 -14.75
C PRO A 53 -6.49 2.21 -14.97
N PHE A 54 -6.97 2.38 -16.21
CA PHE A 54 -8.39 2.29 -16.53
C PHE A 54 -8.98 0.91 -16.19
N TYR A 55 -8.37 -0.19 -16.66
CA TYR A 55 -8.87 -1.54 -16.40
C TYR A 55 -8.81 -1.89 -14.90
N ILE A 56 -7.75 -1.48 -14.21
CA ILE A 56 -7.63 -1.65 -12.76
C ILE A 56 -8.71 -0.85 -12.03
N GLY A 57 -8.95 0.40 -12.43
CA GLY A 57 -10.02 1.24 -11.90
C GLY A 57 -11.41 0.64 -12.12
N CYS A 58 -11.68 0.07 -13.29
CA CYS A 58 -12.93 -0.64 -13.59
C CYS A 58 -13.11 -1.87 -12.70
N LEU A 59 -12.08 -2.71 -12.55
CA LEU A 59 -12.13 -3.90 -11.70
C LEU A 59 -12.33 -3.53 -10.23
N LEU A 60 -11.63 -2.50 -9.75
CA LEU A 60 -11.76 -1.97 -8.40
C LEU A 60 -13.17 -1.43 -8.16
N SER A 61 -13.71 -0.67 -9.11
CA SER A 61 -15.06 -0.09 -9.03
C SER A 61 -16.12 -1.18 -9.03
N ALA A 62 -16.00 -2.18 -9.91
CA ALA A 62 -16.93 -3.32 -9.97
C ALA A 62 -16.91 -4.14 -8.67
N SER A 63 -15.73 -4.44 -8.14
CA SER A 63 -15.57 -5.18 -6.88
C SER A 63 -16.15 -4.40 -5.69
N SER A 64 -15.89 -3.09 -5.66
CA SER A 64 -16.39 -2.21 -4.59
C SER A 64 -17.91 -2.05 -4.67
N ALA A 65 -18.48 -1.88 -5.87
CA ALA A 65 -19.92 -1.82 -6.09
C ALA A 65 -20.61 -3.14 -5.69
N PHE A 66 -20.00 -4.28 -6.02
CA PHE A 66 -20.49 -5.58 -5.58
C PHE A 66 -20.54 -5.67 -4.05
N THR A 67 -19.49 -5.23 -3.35
CA THR A 67 -19.47 -5.19 -1.89
C THR A 67 -20.56 -4.26 -1.33
N VAL A 68 -20.72 -3.05 -1.89
CA VAL A 68 -21.80 -2.12 -1.48
C VAL A 68 -23.16 -2.78 -1.62
N VAL A 69 -23.47 -3.36 -2.78
CA VAL A 69 -24.75 -4.04 -3.03
C VAL A 69 -24.94 -5.21 -2.07
N ARG A 70 -23.92 -6.06 -1.88
CA ARG A 70 -23.98 -7.19 -0.96
C ARG A 70 -24.24 -6.75 0.48
N THR A 71 -23.55 -5.72 0.96
CA THR A 71 -23.72 -5.16 2.30
C THR A 71 -25.11 -4.55 2.50
N LEU A 72 -25.66 -3.88 1.48
CA LEU A 72 -27.03 -3.33 1.52
C LEU A 72 -28.11 -4.44 1.49
N LEU A 73 -27.93 -5.49 0.67
CA LEU A 73 -28.89 -6.60 0.58
C LEU A 73 -28.91 -7.45 1.86
N THR A 74 -27.75 -7.64 2.48
CA THR A 74 -27.60 -8.45 3.71
C THR A 74 -27.66 -7.60 4.98
N TRP A 75 -28.11 -6.34 4.88
CA TRP A 75 -28.11 -5.35 5.96
C TRP A 75 -28.79 -5.83 7.25
N ARG A 76 -29.83 -6.66 7.13
CA ARG A 76 -30.59 -7.22 8.27
C ARG A 76 -30.02 -8.55 8.80
N ALA A 77 -29.11 -9.21 8.08
CA ALA A 77 -28.71 -10.59 8.34
C ALA A 77 -27.32 -10.79 8.97
N HIS A 78 -26.41 -9.80 8.93
CA HIS A 78 -25.03 -9.97 9.41
C HIS A 78 -24.73 -9.29 10.76
N GLU A 79 -24.42 -10.09 11.77
CA GLU A 79 -23.88 -9.69 13.09
C GLU A 79 -22.36 -9.90 13.21
N GLU A 80 -21.69 -10.29 12.12
CA GLU A 80 -20.25 -10.56 12.13
C GLU A 80 -19.41 -9.32 12.47
N GLU A 81 -18.27 -9.55 13.12
CA GLU A 81 -17.30 -8.53 13.54
C GLU A 81 -16.48 -8.04 12.34
N PHE A 82 -16.16 -6.74 12.28
CA PHE A 82 -15.35 -6.16 11.20
C PHE A 82 -13.88 -6.53 11.33
N ALA A 83 -13.34 -6.22 12.51
CA ALA A 83 -11.98 -6.40 12.93
C ALA A 83 -11.94 -6.19 14.44
N THR A 84 -11.05 -6.90 15.12
CA THR A 84 -10.75 -6.65 16.54
C THR A 84 -9.80 -5.45 16.68
N HIS A 85 -9.71 -4.87 17.88
CA HIS A 85 -8.76 -3.79 18.14
C HIS A 85 -7.30 -4.21 17.88
N ASP A 86 -6.95 -5.47 18.17
CA ASP A 86 -5.62 -6.02 17.94
C ASP A 86 -5.29 -6.16 16.45
N GLU A 87 -6.26 -6.53 15.63
CA GLU A 87 -6.12 -6.58 14.18
C GLU A 87 -5.91 -5.17 13.60
N LEU A 88 -6.70 -4.19 14.07
CA LEU A 88 -6.54 -2.81 13.63
C LEU A 88 -5.17 -2.24 14.06
N ALA A 89 -4.73 -2.52 15.28
CA ALA A 89 -3.42 -2.13 15.77
C ALA A 89 -2.29 -2.76 14.93
N SER A 90 -2.45 -4.00 14.49
CA SER A 90 -1.51 -4.69 13.61
C SER A 90 -1.40 -4.02 12.23
N VAL A 91 -2.53 -3.61 11.65
CA VAL A 91 -2.55 -2.85 10.39
C VAL A 91 -1.87 -1.48 10.55
N MET A 92 -2.18 -0.77 11.64
CA MET A 92 -1.56 0.53 11.95
C MET A 92 -0.04 0.41 12.17
N LEU A 93 0.43 -0.69 12.75
CA LEU A 93 1.85 -0.97 12.94
C LEU A 93 2.61 -1.12 11.61
N MET A 94 1.93 -1.51 10.54
CA MET A 94 2.52 -1.53 9.19
C MET A 94 2.33 -0.20 8.46
N LEU A 95 1.16 0.43 8.59
CA LEU A 95 0.84 1.67 7.88
C LEU A 95 1.72 2.84 8.31
N PHE A 96 1.94 3.00 9.61
CA PHE A 96 2.68 4.16 10.13
C PHE A 96 4.15 4.21 9.66
N PRO A 97 4.94 3.12 9.72
CA PRO A 97 6.27 3.08 9.10
C PRO A 97 6.27 3.34 7.59
N LEU A 98 5.24 2.89 6.87
CA LEU A 98 5.12 3.13 5.43
C LEU A 98 4.87 4.61 5.11
N VAL A 99 4.02 5.29 5.89
CA VAL A 99 3.79 6.73 5.73
C VAL A 99 5.07 7.52 6.01
N ILE A 100 5.79 7.19 7.08
CA ILE A 100 7.10 7.81 7.38
C ILE A 100 8.06 7.58 6.21
N TYR A 101 8.12 6.36 5.69
CA TYR A 101 8.96 6.04 4.53
C TYR A 101 8.64 6.93 3.33
N ILE A 102 7.38 7.10 2.96
CA ILE A 102 6.99 7.96 1.83
C ILE A 102 7.50 9.40 2.04
N VAL A 103 7.31 9.95 3.24
CA VAL A 103 7.80 11.31 3.58
C VAL A 103 9.32 11.37 3.47
N CYS A 104 10.03 10.37 4.01
CA CYS A 104 11.49 10.31 3.92
C CYS A 104 11.98 10.19 2.46
N VAL A 105 11.29 9.45 1.60
CA VAL A 105 11.68 9.31 0.18
C VAL A 105 11.67 10.65 -0.55
N VAL A 106 10.70 11.51 -0.25
CA VAL A 106 10.60 12.86 -0.84
C VAL A 106 11.77 13.75 -0.42
N GLU A 107 12.20 13.65 0.85
CA GLU A 107 13.21 14.54 1.42
C GLU A 107 14.66 14.06 1.20
N ILE A 108 14.90 12.76 1.38
CA ILE A 108 16.25 12.19 1.44
C ILE A 108 16.52 11.08 0.42
N GLY A 109 15.64 10.90 -0.56
CA GLY A 109 15.83 9.93 -1.65
C GLY A 109 15.32 8.53 -1.33
N LEU A 110 15.32 7.64 -2.32
CA LEU A 110 14.73 6.31 -2.22
C LEU A 110 15.57 5.33 -1.40
N TYR A 111 16.90 5.41 -1.49
CA TYR A 111 17.79 4.32 -1.09
C TYR A 111 17.88 4.15 0.42
N LEU A 112 18.20 5.23 1.13
CA LEU A 112 18.38 5.18 2.57
C LEU A 112 17.08 4.84 3.32
N PRO A 113 15.92 5.49 3.03
CA PRO A 113 14.63 5.11 3.63
C PRO A 113 14.27 3.65 3.35
N SER A 114 14.57 3.14 2.15
CA SER A 114 14.29 1.75 1.80
C SER A 114 15.12 0.76 2.62
N ILE A 115 16.42 1.03 2.80
CA ILE A 115 17.30 0.20 3.64
C ILE A 115 16.77 0.17 5.06
N VAL A 116 16.44 1.33 5.62
CA VAL A 116 15.95 1.47 7.00
C VAL A 116 14.60 0.76 7.16
N LEU A 117 13.66 0.95 6.23
CA LEU A 117 12.33 0.33 6.29
C LEU A 117 12.44 -1.20 6.23
N ILE A 118 13.17 -1.74 5.26
CA ILE A 118 13.35 -3.19 5.11
C ILE A 118 14.04 -3.77 6.35
N ALA A 119 15.12 -3.14 6.83
CA ALA A 119 15.82 -3.57 8.04
C ALA A 119 14.89 -3.55 9.27
N PHE A 120 14.08 -2.50 9.41
CA PHE A 120 13.09 -2.36 10.48
C PHE A 120 12.06 -3.49 10.44
N PHE A 121 11.46 -3.78 9.28
CA PHE A 121 10.48 -4.85 9.15
C PHE A 121 11.09 -6.24 9.39
N MET A 122 12.29 -6.49 8.85
CA MET A 122 13.01 -7.75 9.09
C MET A 122 13.31 -7.96 10.57
N ARG A 123 13.68 -6.89 11.29
CA ARG A 123 14.00 -6.97 12.72
C ARG A 123 12.75 -7.05 13.59
N ARG A 124 11.72 -6.25 13.30
CA ARG A 124 10.54 -6.10 14.16
C ARG A 124 9.48 -7.18 13.95
N HIS A 125 9.33 -7.68 12.73
CA HIS A 125 8.30 -8.66 12.36
C HIS A 125 8.90 -10.00 11.91
N GLY A 126 10.10 -10.01 11.33
CA GLY A 126 10.73 -11.23 10.80
C GLY A 126 11.63 -11.99 11.77
N ASN A 127 11.93 -11.44 12.95
CA ASN A 127 12.89 -12.01 13.93
C ASN A 127 14.24 -12.43 13.32
N TYR A 128 14.69 -11.74 12.27
CA TYR A 128 15.95 -12.06 11.60
C TYR A 128 17.17 -11.54 12.42
N GLY A 129 18.27 -12.29 12.38
CA GLY A 129 19.53 -11.90 13.01
C GLY A 129 20.13 -10.63 12.38
N TRP A 130 20.91 -9.87 13.16
CA TRP A 130 21.46 -8.56 12.79
C TRP A 130 22.17 -8.56 11.44
N LEU A 131 22.93 -9.62 11.15
CA LEU A 131 23.66 -9.76 9.89
C LEU A 131 22.73 -9.81 8.67
N ARG A 132 21.63 -10.58 8.73
CA ARG A 132 20.68 -10.70 7.63
C ARG A 132 19.86 -9.42 7.46
N SER A 133 19.45 -8.82 8.57
CA SER A 133 18.68 -7.57 8.58
C SER A 133 19.45 -6.36 8.07
N LEU A 134 20.78 -6.45 7.93
CA LEU A 134 21.60 -5.42 7.30
C LEU A 134 22.04 -5.83 5.87
N ALA A 135 22.44 -7.08 5.67
CA ALA A 135 22.93 -7.56 4.39
C ALA A 135 21.85 -7.56 3.30
N VAL A 136 20.63 -8.01 3.62
CA VAL A 136 19.53 -8.08 2.66
C VAL A 136 19.14 -6.70 2.13
N PRO A 137 18.78 -5.70 2.98
CA PRO A 137 18.39 -4.39 2.46
C PRO A 137 19.49 -3.69 1.67
N LEU A 138 20.74 -3.80 2.11
CA LEU A 138 21.89 -3.24 1.38
C LEU A 138 22.03 -3.89 0.01
N LEU A 139 21.94 -5.22 -0.07
CA LEU A 139 22.01 -5.95 -1.33
C LEU A 139 20.84 -5.61 -2.25
N THR A 140 19.62 -5.53 -1.71
CA THR A 140 18.42 -5.17 -2.47
C THR A 140 18.58 -3.78 -3.09
N MET A 141 19.02 -2.78 -2.32
CA MET A 141 19.23 -1.43 -2.84
C MET A 141 20.39 -1.35 -3.84
N ALA A 142 21.49 -2.06 -3.60
CA ALA A 142 22.59 -2.15 -4.55
C ALA A 142 22.15 -2.77 -5.89
N LEU A 143 21.29 -3.80 -5.83
CA LEU A 143 20.72 -4.42 -7.02
C LEU A 143 19.77 -3.47 -7.76
N PHE A 144 18.92 -2.72 -7.04
CA PHE A 144 18.07 -1.69 -7.64
C PHE A 144 18.90 -0.63 -8.36
N TYR A 145 19.99 -0.16 -7.76
CA TYR A 145 20.92 0.77 -8.40
C TYR A 145 21.53 0.18 -9.68
N LEU A 146 22.04 -1.05 -9.63
CA LEU A 146 22.63 -1.70 -10.79
C LEU A 146 21.62 -1.92 -11.93
N ILE A 147 20.42 -2.37 -11.60
CA ILE A 147 19.40 -2.68 -12.62
C ILE A 147 18.81 -1.39 -13.19
N PHE A 148 18.31 -0.49 -12.34
CA PHE A 148 17.58 0.68 -12.82
C PHE A 148 18.50 1.77 -13.33
N GLU A 149 19.51 2.17 -12.56
CA GLU A 149 20.36 3.29 -12.96
C GLU A 149 21.45 2.87 -13.94
N ARG A 150 22.09 1.72 -13.72
CA ARG A 150 23.23 1.32 -14.57
C ARG A 150 22.81 0.59 -15.84
N TRP A 151 21.75 -0.22 -15.77
CA TRP A 151 21.32 -1.03 -16.91
C TRP A 151 20.16 -0.38 -17.67
N PHE A 152 19.06 -0.03 -16.99
CA PHE A 152 17.90 0.60 -17.63
C PHE A 152 18.04 2.12 -17.82
N LEU A 153 19.04 2.76 -17.19
CA LEU A 153 19.26 4.22 -17.23
C LEU A 153 18.02 5.02 -16.78
N VAL A 154 17.20 4.43 -15.90
CA VAL A 154 16.01 5.07 -15.32
C VAL A 154 16.44 5.79 -14.04
N PRO A 155 16.26 7.13 -13.96
CA PRO A 155 16.65 7.87 -12.76
C PRO A 155 15.69 7.53 -11.61
N LEU A 156 16.26 7.08 -10.49
CA LEU A 156 15.51 6.91 -9.25
C LEU A 156 15.51 8.20 -8.44
N PRO A 157 14.52 8.43 -7.55
CA PRO A 157 14.52 9.59 -6.68
C PRO A 157 15.77 9.61 -5.79
N LYS A 158 16.66 10.58 -6.03
CA LYS A 158 17.88 10.81 -5.26
C LYS A 158 17.69 12.00 -4.35
N GLY A 159 18.14 11.90 -3.12
CA GLY A 159 18.14 12.98 -2.15
C GLY A 159 19.54 13.54 -1.89
N PRO A 160 19.67 14.39 -0.86
CA PRO A 160 20.93 15.00 -0.48
C PRO A 160 22.00 13.97 -0.08
N VAL A 161 21.58 12.82 0.45
CA VAL A 161 22.47 11.75 0.89
C VAL A 161 23.18 11.11 -0.31
N GLU A 162 22.45 10.85 -1.38
CA GLU A 162 23.00 10.31 -2.63
C GLU A 162 23.91 11.34 -3.32
N ALA A 163 23.52 12.61 -3.32
CA ALA A 163 24.35 13.70 -3.83
C ALA A 163 25.70 13.83 -3.08
N LEU A 164 25.68 13.63 -1.75
CA LEU A 164 26.89 13.59 -0.91
C LEU A 164 27.79 12.39 -1.21
N LEU A 165 27.20 11.27 -1.62
CA LEU A 165 27.91 10.05 -2.01
C LEU A 165 28.40 10.08 -3.47
N GLY A 166 28.09 11.14 -4.23
CA GLY A 166 28.45 11.28 -5.63
C GLY A 166 27.71 10.32 -6.58
N LEU A 167 26.53 9.86 -6.15
CA LEU A 167 25.64 8.96 -6.90
C LEU A 167 24.58 9.75 -7.64
#